data_AF-A0A9D3PZ65-F1
#
_entry.id   AF-A0A9D3PZ65-F1
#
_cell.length_a   1.000
_cell.length_b   1.000
_cell.length_c   1.000
_cell.angle_alpha   90.00
_cell.angle_beta   90.00
_cell.angle_gamma   90.00
#
_symmetry.space_group_name_H-M   'P 1'
#
loop_
_entity.id
_entity.type
_entity.pdbx_description
1 polymer ?
#
loop_
_entity_poly.entity_id
_entity_poly.type
_entity_poly.pdbx_seq_one_letter_code
_entity_poly.pdbx_strand_id
1 'polypeptide(L)'
;MGKVGSSLPPMSYLKRQALAPFLINAVRWLDEGRNGTVGILPKLNAAHALLSQSGLTCEKTGFKQGLSVYVCTSYKDAHAADIQEFVAEGGGLLIGGHAWYWAQTHSGNAVTEYPGNHILNKMGFSILEDTLKAGLYEALHPCSKAYHFRRMLQNFVGHVTCGQKLAEHEQACLKRLGGDCAKYLRMGAHDCSSYNSILTMLTNMVKKAGVPQVCASCPVKDSKDHLLLHMGTEVYKASPNPDDLLPYIIKDRPNLPTVSNARVRINSDTKGSEEWKSTGLYLSPGMKTHMAVPSQIVGKGWEVQIGCQTDYVGNADKLIRAPVVHERFPIESDTIQVSNLWGGLIYLVAPSNCQEGELEITVEEAVRAPYYKSGETSVADWVGGVRDAPAPWAEMEFENIIMTVPSEVVRHIDQPDKVAEVWDSIMRSIAELAAKPAKFPRKERFVADVQISAGKLAISSSS
;
A
#
# COMPACT_ATOMS: atom_id res chain seq x y z
N MET A 1 -31.26 9.12 16.60
CA MET A 1 -29.93 8.97 15.96
C MET A 1 -29.05 8.32 17.00
N GLY A 2 -28.62 7.08 16.81
CA GLY A 2 -27.67 6.47 17.74
C GLY A 2 -26.34 7.20 17.75
N LYS A 3 -25.60 7.04 18.84
CA LYS A 3 -24.33 7.71 19.08
C LYS A 3 -23.20 6.70 19.07
N VAL A 4 -22.08 7.11 18.49
CA VAL A 4 -20.84 6.34 18.45
C VAL A 4 -19.76 7.18 19.10
N GLY A 5 -19.08 6.60 20.09
CA GLY A 5 -17.83 7.15 20.62
C GLY A 5 -16.65 6.41 20.01
N SER A 6 -15.85 7.07 19.18
CA SER A 6 -14.72 6.47 18.44
C SER A 6 -13.34 7.02 18.81
N SER A 7 -13.21 7.76 19.91
CA SER A 7 -11.93 8.32 20.37
C SER A 7 -11.48 7.71 21.69
N LEU A 8 -10.91 6.49 21.66
CA LEU A 8 -10.26 5.95 22.85
C LEU A 8 -8.87 5.38 22.52
N PRO A 9 -7.88 5.57 23.42
CA PRO A 9 -6.55 4.97 23.25
C PRO A 9 -6.65 3.44 23.18
N PRO A 10 -5.54 2.72 22.91
CA PRO A 10 -5.50 1.26 23.09
C PRO A 10 -6.21 0.85 24.38
N MET A 11 -7.06 -0.18 24.37
CA MET A 11 -7.90 -0.54 25.53
C MET A 11 -7.09 -0.84 26.81
N SER A 12 -5.75 -0.92 26.74
CA SER A 12 -4.84 -0.89 27.89
C SER A 12 -4.97 0.37 28.75
N TYR A 13 -5.38 1.51 28.17
CA TYR A 13 -5.64 2.75 28.90
C TYR A 13 -6.96 2.74 29.68
N LEU A 14 -7.90 1.82 29.38
CA LEU A 14 -9.12 1.63 30.18
C LEU A 14 -8.83 1.12 31.60
N LYS A 15 -7.60 0.69 31.87
CA LYS A 15 -7.12 0.35 33.22
C LYS A 15 -6.72 1.58 34.04
N ARG A 16 -6.52 2.75 33.41
CA ARG A 16 -6.04 3.94 34.10
C ARG A 16 -7.19 4.61 34.86
N GLN A 17 -7.10 4.61 36.18
CA GLN A 17 -8.09 5.23 37.06
C GLN A 17 -8.29 6.73 36.77
N ALA A 18 -7.25 7.43 36.33
CA ALA A 18 -7.33 8.83 35.90
C ALA A 18 -8.28 9.08 34.71
N LEU A 19 -8.55 8.07 33.88
CA LEU A 19 -9.47 8.15 32.74
C LEU A 19 -10.89 7.66 33.08
N ALA A 20 -11.12 7.22 34.32
CA ALA A 20 -12.43 6.73 34.73
C ALA A 20 -13.57 7.75 34.55
N PRO A 21 -13.41 9.03 34.92
CA PRO A 21 -14.47 10.02 34.73
C PRO A 21 -14.85 10.18 33.25
N PHE A 22 -13.86 10.19 32.36
CA PHE A 22 -14.09 10.28 30.91
C PHE A 22 -14.91 9.09 30.40
N LEU A 23 -14.52 7.87 30.77
CA LEU A 23 -15.19 6.66 30.31
C LEU A 23 -16.63 6.56 30.81
N ILE A 24 -16.86 6.87 32.09
CA ILE A 24 -18.20 6.87 32.69
C ILE A 24 -19.09 7.91 32.01
N ASN A 25 -18.57 9.11 31.77
CA ASN A 25 -19.31 10.17 31.10
C ASN A 25 -19.63 9.80 29.64
N ALA A 26 -18.70 9.17 28.93
CA ALA A 26 -18.93 8.67 27.58
C ALA A 26 -20.06 7.63 27.54
N VAL A 27 -20.05 6.64 28.44
CA VAL A 27 -21.10 5.62 28.51
C VAL A 27 -22.45 6.24 28.87
N ARG A 28 -22.50 7.17 29.83
CA ARG A 28 -23.74 7.89 30.17
C ARG A 28 -24.27 8.71 28.99
N TRP A 29 -23.38 9.35 28.23
CA TRP A 29 -23.75 10.10 27.03
C TRP A 29 -24.28 9.20 25.90
N LEU A 30 -23.71 7.99 25.75
CA LEU A 30 -24.16 6.97 24.80
C LEU A 30 -25.49 6.33 25.21
N ASP A 31 -25.71 6.16 26.51
CA ASP A 31 -26.97 5.63 27.06
C ASP A 31 -28.13 6.61 26.90
N GLU A 32 -27.86 7.91 26.79
CA GLU A 32 -28.87 8.98 26.66
C GLU A 32 -29.90 9.02 27.79
N GLY A 33 -29.56 8.49 28.97
CA GLY A 33 -30.45 8.47 30.13
C GLY A 33 -31.52 7.37 30.09
N ARG A 34 -31.41 6.40 29.16
CA ARG A 34 -32.26 5.21 29.12
C ARG A 34 -32.11 4.36 30.38
N ASN A 35 -30.97 4.46 31.08
CA ASN A 35 -30.61 3.65 32.24
C ASN A 35 -30.73 2.14 31.97
N GLY A 36 -30.48 1.73 30.72
CA GLY A 36 -30.56 0.33 30.32
C GLY A 36 -29.25 -0.42 30.59
N THR A 37 -29.22 -1.69 30.23
CA THR A 37 -28.06 -2.55 30.47
C THR A 37 -26.89 -2.19 29.55
N VAL A 38 -25.72 -1.95 30.14
CA VAL A 38 -24.45 -1.77 29.44
C VAL A 38 -23.80 -3.15 29.27
N GLY A 39 -23.77 -3.65 28.04
CA GLY A 39 -23.11 -4.91 27.70
C GLY A 39 -21.63 -4.69 27.44
N ILE A 40 -20.76 -5.39 28.17
CA ILE A 40 -19.31 -5.24 28.10
C ILE A 40 -18.68 -6.55 27.65
N LEU A 41 -17.92 -6.51 26.56
CA LEU A 41 -17.23 -7.68 26.03
C LEU A 41 -16.40 -8.39 27.13
N PRO A 42 -16.51 -9.71 27.34
CA PRO A 42 -15.92 -10.40 28.50
C PRO A 42 -14.41 -10.21 28.66
N LYS A 43 -13.67 -9.98 27.56
CA LYS A 43 -12.22 -9.72 27.58
C LYS A 43 -11.86 -8.35 28.21
N LEU A 44 -12.82 -7.45 28.39
CA LEU A 44 -12.64 -6.09 28.91
C LEU A 44 -12.87 -6.02 30.43
N ASN A 45 -12.21 -6.90 31.20
CA ASN A 45 -12.39 -7.01 32.66
C ASN A 45 -12.19 -5.69 33.42
N ALA A 46 -11.19 -4.89 33.02
CA ALA A 46 -10.91 -3.61 33.67
C ALA A 46 -12.00 -2.57 33.40
N ALA A 47 -12.53 -2.52 32.16
CA ALA A 47 -13.63 -1.63 31.81
C ALA A 47 -14.89 -1.99 32.59
N HIS A 48 -15.18 -3.29 32.71
CA HIS A 48 -16.29 -3.77 33.53
C HIS A 48 -16.13 -3.36 35.00
N ALA A 49 -14.97 -3.62 35.61
CA ALA A 49 -14.75 -3.26 37.02
C ALA A 49 -14.95 -1.76 37.27
N LEU A 50 -14.45 -0.91 36.37
CA LEU A 50 -14.57 0.55 36.45
C LEU A 50 -16.01 1.03 36.25
N LEU A 51 -16.71 0.54 35.22
CA LEU A 51 -18.08 0.96 34.91
C LEU A 51 -19.09 0.44 35.95
N SER A 52 -18.94 -0.78 36.46
CA SER A 52 -19.80 -1.32 37.52
C SER A 52 -19.71 -0.52 38.82
N GLN A 53 -18.58 0.11 39.12
CA GLN A 53 -18.41 0.97 40.31
C GLN A 53 -19.10 2.34 40.16
N SER A 54 -19.58 2.69 38.98
CA SER A 54 -20.15 4.02 38.67
C SER A 54 -21.67 4.11 38.78
N GLY A 55 -22.32 3.05 39.26
CA GLY A 55 -23.77 2.94 39.39
C GLY A 55 -24.52 2.57 38.10
N LEU A 56 -23.80 2.22 37.03
CA LEU A 56 -24.37 1.74 35.77
C LEU A 56 -24.70 0.24 35.86
N THR A 57 -25.86 -0.16 35.33
CA THR A 57 -26.22 -1.58 35.18
C THR A 57 -25.36 -2.23 34.11
N CYS A 58 -24.32 -2.96 34.51
CA CYS A 58 -23.36 -3.57 33.58
C CYS A 58 -23.47 -5.09 33.56
N GLU A 59 -23.32 -5.69 32.38
CA GLU A 59 -23.28 -7.14 32.18
C GLU A 59 -22.05 -7.52 31.34
N LYS A 60 -21.34 -8.59 31.73
CA LYS A 60 -20.29 -9.17 30.86
C LYS A 60 -20.94 -10.05 29.81
N THR A 61 -20.94 -9.61 28.56
CA THR A 61 -21.63 -10.33 27.48
C THR A 61 -21.07 -9.99 26.10
N GLY A 62 -21.30 -10.89 25.14
CA GLY A 62 -21.14 -10.59 23.72
C GLY A 62 -22.20 -9.58 23.26
N PHE A 63 -22.25 -9.30 21.96
CA PHE A 63 -23.37 -8.52 21.44
C PHE A 63 -24.67 -9.32 21.61
N LYS A 64 -25.73 -8.66 22.07
CA LYS A 64 -27.09 -9.20 22.15
C LYS A 64 -28.12 -8.08 22.08
N GLN A 65 -29.32 -8.41 21.67
CA GLN A 65 -30.45 -7.46 21.65
C GLN A 65 -30.86 -7.04 23.07
N GLY A 66 -31.42 -5.83 23.20
CA GLY A 66 -31.90 -5.27 24.46
C GLY A 66 -30.84 -4.58 25.33
N LEU A 67 -29.60 -4.45 24.86
CA LEU A 67 -28.60 -3.59 25.48
C LEU A 67 -28.95 -2.11 25.23
N SER A 68 -28.55 -1.22 26.13
CA SER A 68 -28.60 0.22 25.88
C SER A 68 -27.28 0.74 25.30
N VAL A 69 -26.16 0.24 25.85
CA VAL A 69 -24.81 0.53 25.35
C VAL A 69 -24.03 -0.76 25.20
N TYR A 70 -23.33 -0.92 24.07
CA TYR A 70 -22.41 -2.03 23.86
C TYR A 70 -20.95 -1.54 23.87
N VAL A 71 -20.12 -2.16 24.70
CA VAL A 71 -18.69 -1.85 24.86
C VAL A 71 -17.85 -3.00 24.33
N CYS A 72 -17.13 -2.78 23.23
CA CYS A 72 -16.39 -3.84 22.54
C CYS A 72 -15.05 -3.38 21.96
N THR A 73 -14.30 -4.35 21.41
CA THR A 73 -13.03 -4.09 20.71
C THR A 73 -13.25 -4.09 19.21
N SER A 74 -12.44 -3.33 18.47
CA SER A 74 -12.45 -3.26 17.00
C SER A 74 -11.74 -4.42 16.29
N TYR A 75 -11.38 -5.50 17.00
CA TYR A 75 -10.60 -6.63 16.45
C TYR A 75 -11.45 -7.78 15.89
N LYS A 76 -12.78 -7.69 15.97
CA LYS A 76 -13.72 -8.70 15.48
C LYS A 76 -14.97 -8.04 14.93
N ASP A 77 -15.60 -8.69 13.98
CA ASP A 77 -16.71 -8.20 13.16
C ASP A 77 -17.86 -9.22 13.03
N ALA A 78 -17.84 -10.31 13.80
CA ALA A 78 -18.84 -11.39 13.74
C ALA A 78 -20.31 -10.96 13.90
N HIS A 79 -20.57 -9.75 14.45
CA HIS A 79 -21.90 -9.15 14.61
C HIS A 79 -21.99 -7.76 13.96
N ALA A 80 -21.22 -7.49 12.91
CA ALA A 80 -21.12 -6.14 12.35
C ALA A 80 -22.48 -5.58 11.89
N ALA A 81 -23.28 -6.39 11.19
CA ALA A 81 -24.62 -5.99 10.75
C ALA A 81 -25.56 -5.71 11.94
N ASP A 82 -25.60 -6.61 12.93
CA ASP A 82 -26.46 -6.44 14.11
C ASP A 82 -26.06 -5.20 14.93
N ILE A 83 -24.76 -4.93 15.06
CA ILE A 83 -24.24 -3.74 15.75
C ILE A 83 -24.59 -2.47 14.98
N GLN A 84 -24.54 -2.49 13.65
CA GLN A 84 -24.95 -1.36 12.81
C GLN A 84 -26.43 -1.05 12.96
N GLU A 85 -27.29 -2.07 12.91
CA GLU A 85 -28.73 -1.94 13.13
C GLU A 85 -29.02 -1.41 14.53
N PHE A 86 -28.39 -1.99 15.55
CA PHE A 86 -28.50 -1.52 16.94
C PHE A 86 -28.18 -0.03 17.09
N VAL A 87 -27.10 0.45 16.47
CA VAL A 87 -26.77 1.89 16.49
C VAL A 87 -27.77 2.71 15.67
N ALA A 88 -28.23 2.22 14.52
CA ALA A 88 -29.23 2.90 13.71
C ALA A 88 -30.55 3.09 14.47
N GLU A 89 -30.95 2.10 15.28
CA GLU A 89 -32.13 2.12 16.15
C GLU A 89 -31.96 2.98 17.42
N GLY A 90 -30.79 3.57 17.63
CA GLY A 90 -30.53 4.47 18.75
C GLY A 90 -29.64 3.88 19.85
N GLY A 91 -29.20 2.63 19.73
CA GLY A 91 -28.21 2.02 20.62
C GLY A 91 -26.91 2.82 20.73
N GLY A 92 -26.28 2.80 21.90
CA GLY A 92 -24.99 3.42 22.12
C GLY A 92 -23.83 2.45 21.84
N LEU A 93 -22.87 2.83 21.00
CA LEU A 93 -21.67 2.03 20.75
C LEU A 93 -20.41 2.69 21.30
N LEU A 94 -19.69 1.97 22.16
CA LEU A 94 -18.34 2.30 22.59
C LEU A 94 -17.37 1.22 22.07
N ILE A 95 -16.57 1.58 21.08
CA ILE A 95 -15.67 0.65 20.39
C ILE A 95 -14.26 1.21 20.36
N GLY A 96 -13.26 0.36 20.62
CA GLY A 96 -11.86 0.79 20.65
C GLY A 96 -10.87 -0.29 20.23
N GLY A 97 -9.76 0.16 19.65
CA GLY A 97 -8.63 -0.66 19.22
C GLY A 97 -7.78 0.08 18.20
N HIS A 98 -6.88 -0.63 17.54
CA HIS A 98 -5.95 -0.05 16.57
C HIS A 98 -5.73 -0.98 15.37
N ALA A 99 -5.48 -0.41 14.19
CA ALA A 99 -5.25 -1.19 12.97
C ALA A 99 -3.75 -1.40 12.64
N TRP A 100 -2.82 -0.72 13.31
CA TRP A 100 -1.38 -0.78 12.96
C TRP A 100 -0.82 -2.21 12.89
N TYR A 101 -1.16 -3.06 13.87
CA TYR A 101 -0.66 -4.43 13.91
C TYR A 101 -1.28 -5.26 12.78
N TRP A 102 -2.58 -5.08 12.55
CA TRP A 102 -3.28 -5.73 11.45
C TRP A 102 -2.64 -5.36 10.10
N ALA A 103 -2.36 -4.07 9.89
CA ALA A 103 -1.72 -3.58 8.66
C ALA A 103 -0.27 -4.04 8.47
N GLN A 104 0.42 -4.46 9.54
CA GLN A 104 1.76 -5.04 9.45
C GLN A 104 1.75 -6.53 9.13
N THR A 105 0.66 -7.23 9.45
CA THR A 105 0.57 -8.69 9.27
C THR A 105 -0.33 -9.10 8.11
N HIS A 106 -0.92 -8.14 7.39
CA HIS A 106 -1.78 -8.36 6.22
C HIS A 106 -1.36 -7.39 5.12
N SER A 107 -1.43 -7.82 3.86
CA SER A 107 -1.16 -6.99 2.68
C SER A 107 -2.37 -6.16 2.22
N GLY A 108 -3.50 -6.31 2.90
CA GLY A 108 -4.79 -5.72 2.54
C GLY A 108 -4.99 -4.25 2.94
N ASN A 109 -6.08 -3.67 2.47
CA ASN A 109 -6.43 -2.28 2.76
C ASN A 109 -7.12 -2.16 4.13
N ALA A 110 -6.40 -1.61 5.12
CA ALA A 110 -6.92 -1.46 6.47
C ALA A 110 -8.23 -0.65 6.54
N VAL A 111 -8.46 0.30 5.64
CA VAL A 111 -9.68 1.11 5.65
C VAL A 111 -10.93 0.27 5.33
N THR A 112 -10.80 -0.74 4.48
CA THR A 112 -11.92 -1.56 4.01
C THR A 112 -11.97 -2.96 4.62
N GLU A 113 -10.83 -3.51 5.03
CA GLU A 113 -10.69 -4.93 5.43
C GLU A 113 -10.41 -5.13 6.93
N TYR A 114 -10.03 -4.07 7.65
CA TYR A 114 -9.86 -4.18 9.11
C TYR A 114 -11.22 -4.48 9.77
N PRO A 115 -11.35 -5.52 10.62
CA PRO A 115 -12.64 -5.94 11.18
C PRO A 115 -13.43 -4.81 11.85
N GLY A 116 -12.75 -3.90 12.55
CA GLY A 116 -13.41 -2.75 13.18
C GLY A 116 -14.05 -1.78 12.20
N ASN A 117 -13.48 -1.65 11.00
CA ASN A 117 -13.99 -0.77 9.96
C ASN A 117 -15.20 -1.36 9.24
N HIS A 118 -15.37 -2.69 9.24
CA HIS A 118 -16.63 -3.32 8.82
C HIS A 118 -17.81 -2.82 9.66
N ILE A 119 -17.59 -2.50 10.94
CA ILE A 119 -18.61 -1.91 11.83
C ILE A 119 -18.70 -0.39 11.60
N LEU A 120 -17.56 0.30 11.65
CA LEU A 120 -17.48 1.76 11.78
C LEU A 120 -17.73 2.54 10.47
N ASN A 121 -17.40 1.97 9.30
CA ASN A 121 -17.46 2.71 8.04
C ASN A 121 -18.89 3.17 7.71
N LYS A 122 -19.90 2.35 7.98
CA LYS A 122 -21.32 2.71 7.82
C LYS A 122 -21.78 3.83 8.76
N MET A 123 -21.02 4.07 9.83
CA MET A 123 -21.26 5.13 10.82
C MET A 123 -20.45 6.40 10.52
N GLY A 124 -19.68 6.43 9.43
CA GLY A 124 -18.85 7.57 9.03
C GLY A 124 -17.49 7.66 9.76
N PHE A 125 -17.03 6.58 10.38
CA PHE A 125 -15.73 6.50 11.04
C PHE A 125 -14.87 5.39 10.45
N SER A 126 -13.56 5.60 10.42
CA SER A 126 -12.58 4.56 10.03
C SER A 126 -11.36 4.66 10.93
N ILE A 127 -10.85 3.51 11.36
CA ILE A 127 -9.57 3.37 12.06
C ILE A 127 -8.49 3.17 11.02
N LEU A 128 -7.49 4.04 11.03
CA LEU A 128 -6.36 4.01 10.10
C LEU A 128 -5.20 3.17 10.66
N GLU A 129 -4.30 2.76 9.77
CA GLU A 129 -3.05 2.05 10.10
C GLU A 129 -2.03 2.93 10.82
N ASP A 130 -2.16 4.27 10.71
CA ASP A 130 -1.23 5.22 11.30
C ASP A 130 -1.15 5.11 12.82
N THR A 131 0.04 5.37 13.34
CA THR A 131 0.28 5.48 14.77
C THR A 131 0.51 6.93 15.16
N LEU A 132 0.15 7.26 16.39
CA LEU A 132 0.46 8.53 17.01
C LEU A 132 1.55 8.33 18.06
N LYS A 133 2.37 9.37 18.26
CA LYS A 133 3.35 9.36 19.37
C LYS A 133 2.59 9.36 20.70
N ALA A 134 3.10 8.62 21.69
CA ALA A 134 2.52 8.69 23.02
C ALA A 134 2.62 10.12 23.56
N GLY A 135 1.49 10.70 23.98
CA GLY A 135 1.43 12.08 24.42
C GLY A 135 0.03 12.51 24.85
N LEU A 136 -0.07 13.74 25.36
CA LEU A 136 -1.34 14.41 25.64
C LEU A 136 -1.74 15.21 24.41
N TYR A 137 -2.97 15.02 23.96
CA TYR A 137 -3.55 15.71 22.81
C TYR A 137 -4.69 16.59 23.31
N GLU A 138 -4.60 17.88 23.05
CA GLU A 138 -5.68 18.81 23.39
C GLU A 138 -6.91 18.54 22.52
N ALA A 139 -8.09 18.62 23.12
CA ALA A 139 -9.33 18.58 22.37
C ALA A 139 -9.42 19.83 21.48
N LEU A 140 -9.75 19.65 20.21
CA LEU A 140 -9.87 20.76 19.27
C LEU A 140 -10.98 21.73 19.71
N HIS A 141 -10.64 23.00 19.84
CA HIS A 141 -11.63 24.06 20.07
C HIS A 141 -12.37 24.41 18.76
N PRO A 142 -13.71 24.59 18.79
CA PRO A 142 -14.52 24.86 17.59
C PRO A 142 -14.08 26.07 16.76
N CYS A 143 -13.46 27.07 17.39
CA CYS A 143 -12.99 28.30 16.73
C CYS A 143 -11.52 28.28 16.31
N SER A 144 -10.84 27.13 16.39
CA SER A 144 -9.42 27.04 16.03
C SER A 144 -9.23 27.12 14.50
N LYS A 145 -8.13 27.74 14.05
CA LYS A 145 -7.62 27.62 12.66
C LYS A 145 -7.08 26.21 12.37
N ALA A 146 -7.62 25.20 13.05
CA ALA A 146 -7.18 23.82 12.92
C ALA A 146 -7.40 23.31 11.50
N TYR A 147 -6.55 22.37 11.13
CA TYR A 147 -6.64 21.65 9.87
C TYR A 147 -8.03 21.03 9.71
N HIS A 148 -8.67 21.34 8.58
CA HIS A 148 -9.93 20.73 8.19
C HIS A 148 -9.80 20.25 6.75
N PHE A 149 -9.86 18.93 6.55
CA PHE A 149 -9.59 18.26 5.28
C PHE A 149 -10.29 18.92 4.09
N ARG A 150 -11.63 19.05 4.12
CA ARG A 150 -12.40 19.60 3.00
C ARG A 150 -12.05 21.05 2.63
N ARG A 151 -11.87 21.91 3.63
CA ARG A 151 -11.48 23.32 3.43
C ARG A 151 -10.06 23.40 2.84
N MET A 152 -9.13 22.63 3.41
CA MET A 152 -7.76 22.60 2.94
C MET A 152 -7.66 22.06 1.51
N LEU A 153 -8.46 21.03 1.19
CA LEU A 153 -8.57 20.48 -0.16
C LEU A 153 -9.12 21.52 -1.15
N GLN A 154 -10.20 22.23 -0.80
CA GLN A 154 -10.75 23.31 -1.64
C GLN A 154 -9.74 24.42 -1.89
N ASN A 155 -9.02 24.85 -0.85
CA ASN A 155 -7.99 25.88 -0.96
C ASN A 155 -6.82 25.41 -1.83
N PHE A 156 -6.40 24.14 -1.71
CA PHE A 156 -5.37 23.57 -2.57
C PHE A 156 -5.82 23.47 -4.04
N VAL A 157 -7.05 23.00 -4.29
CA VAL A 157 -7.61 22.94 -5.65
C VAL A 157 -7.67 24.35 -6.25
N GLY A 158 -8.12 25.35 -5.50
CA GLY A 158 -8.14 26.75 -5.94
C GLY A 158 -6.72 27.32 -6.18
N HIS A 159 -5.74 26.94 -5.35
CA HIS A 159 -4.35 27.30 -5.54
C HIS A 159 -3.79 26.76 -6.85
N VAL A 160 -3.99 25.47 -7.11
CA VAL A 160 -3.47 24.79 -8.31
C VAL A 160 -4.20 25.24 -9.58
N THR A 161 -5.53 25.35 -9.54
CA THR A 161 -6.33 25.54 -10.76
C THR A 161 -6.68 26.99 -11.07
N CYS A 162 -6.59 27.88 -10.09
CA CYS A 162 -6.96 29.29 -10.22
C CYS A 162 -5.86 30.25 -9.73
N GLY A 163 -4.70 29.75 -9.29
CA GLY A 163 -3.57 30.58 -8.84
C GLY A 163 -3.80 31.29 -7.49
N GLN A 164 -4.78 30.86 -6.69
CA GLN A 164 -5.04 31.43 -5.37
C GLN A 164 -3.83 31.22 -4.45
N LYS A 165 -3.47 32.18 -3.58
CA LYS A 165 -2.33 31.99 -2.66
C LYS A 165 -2.75 31.19 -1.43
N LEU A 166 -1.95 30.21 -1.05
CA LEU A 166 -2.07 29.52 0.24
C LEU A 166 -1.35 30.30 1.34
N ALA A 167 -1.98 30.43 2.51
CA ALA A 167 -1.34 30.97 3.69
C ALA A 167 -0.23 30.03 4.20
N GLU A 168 0.75 30.54 4.95
CA GLU A 168 1.90 29.74 5.43
C GLU A 168 1.47 28.49 6.23
N HIS A 169 0.48 28.64 7.11
CA HIS A 169 -0.06 27.51 7.88
C HIS A 169 -0.75 26.45 7.01
N GLU A 170 -1.29 26.83 5.85
CA GLU A 170 -1.90 25.91 4.89
C GLU A 170 -0.84 25.19 4.07
N GLN A 171 0.23 25.89 3.68
CA GLN A 171 1.38 25.29 3.01
C GLN A 171 2.03 24.20 3.88
N ALA A 172 2.16 24.46 5.18
CA ALA A 172 2.67 23.48 6.15
C ALA A 172 1.79 22.22 6.26
N CYS A 173 0.52 22.30 5.86
CA CYS A 173 -0.43 21.18 5.91
C CYS A 173 -0.46 20.33 4.63
N LEU A 174 0.24 20.70 3.55
CA LEU A 174 0.12 20.02 2.26
C LEU A 174 0.56 18.55 2.31
N LYS A 175 1.59 18.22 3.08
CA LYS A 175 2.02 16.82 3.27
C LYS A 175 0.93 15.98 3.94
N ARG A 176 0.26 16.55 4.96
CA ARG A 176 -0.88 15.91 5.63
C ARG A 176 -2.07 15.77 4.68
N LEU A 177 -2.37 16.81 3.91
CA LEU A 177 -3.43 16.78 2.90
C LEU A 177 -3.25 15.63 1.92
N GLY A 178 -2.02 15.42 1.42
CA GLY A 178 -1.73 14.30 0.52
C GLY A 178 -2.03 12.94 1.15
N GLY A 179 -1.54 12.71 2.37
CA GLY A 179 -1.81 11.47 3.10
C GLY A 179 -3.31 11.25 3.37
N ASP A 180 -4.03 12.32 3.73
CA ASP A 180 -5.48 12.24 3.97
C ASP A 180 -6.26 11.98 2.68
N CYS A 181 -5.87 12.59 1.55
CA CYS A 181 -6.46 12.30 0.24
C CYS A 181 -6.23 10.85 -0.17
N ALA A 182 -5.02 10.32 -0.03
CA ALA A 182 -4.71 8.93 -0.35
C ALA A 182 -5.59 7.97 0.46
N LYS A 183 -5.67 8.17 1.78
CA LYS A 183 -6.52 7.36 2.67
C LYS A 183 -8.00 7.47 2.36
N TYR A 184 -8.47 8.67 2.03
CA TYR A 184 -9.84 8.90 1.61
C TYR A 184 -10.17 8.14 0.32
N LEU A 185 -9.29 8.19 -0.68
CA LEU A 185 -9.45 7.51 -1.97
C LEU A 185 -9.36 5.98 -1.85
N ARG A 186 -8.54 5.46 -0.91
CA ARG A 186 -8.51 4.02 -0.59
C ARG A 186 -9.84 3.46 -0.09
N MET A 187 -10.80 4.28 0.34
CA MET A 187 -12.12 3.79 0.72
C MET A 187 -12.86 3.11 -0.43
N GLY A 188 -12.61 3.50 -1.69
CA GLY A 188 -13.28 2.92 -2.86
C GLY A 188 -14.81 3.04 -2.83
N ALA A 189 -15.37 4.02 -2.11
CA ALA A 189 -16.80 4.14 -1.84
C ALA A 189 -17.58 4.75 -3.02
N HIS A 190 -17.51 4.11 -4.19
CA HIS A 190 -18.11 4.59 -5.44
C HIS A 190 -19.64 4.67 -5.42
N ASP A 191 -20.28 4.01 -4.45
CA ASP A 191 -21.72 4.12 -4.17
C ASP A 191 -22.09 5.39 -3.37
N CYS A 192 -21.10 6.10 -2.81
CA CYS A 192 -21.30 7.29 -1.99
C CYS A 192 -21.16 8.59 -2.80
N SER A 193 -22.20 9.43 -2.77
CA SER A 193 -22.21 10.73 -3.46
C SER A 193 -21.12 11.69 -2.95
N SER A 194 -20.84 11.67 -1.64
CA SER A 194 -19.80 12.52 -1.04
C SER A 194 -18.40 12.09 -1.48
N TYR A 195 -18.16 10.78 -1.61
CA TYR A 195 -16.92 10.23 -2.15
C TYR A 195 -16.73 10.61 -3.61
N ASN A 196 -17.75 10.38 -4.44
CA ASN A 196 -17.70 10.74 -5.86
C ASN A 196 -17.49 12.25 -6.09
N SER A 197 -18.05 13.11 -5.22
CA SER A 197 -17.81 14.56 -5.30
C SER A 197 -16.34 14.92 -5.09
N ILE A 198 -15.67 14.31 -4.11
CA ILE A 198 -14.25 14.54 -3.84
C ILE A 198 -13.37 13.94 -4.94
N LEU A 199 -13.65 12.70 -5.35
CA LEU A 199 -12.94 12.05 -6.45
C LEU A 199 -13.04 12.87 -7.74
N THR A 200 -14.23 13.37 -8.08
CA THR A 200 -14.44 14.22 -9.27
C THR A 200 -13.65 15.52 -9.18
N MET A 201 -13.64 16.17 -8.00
CA MET A 201 -12.88 17.40 -7.79
C MET A 201 -11.36 17.17 -7.97
N LEU A 202 -10.83 16.08 -7.40
CA LEU A 202 -9.43 15.69 -7.54
C LEU A 202 -9.08 15.29 -8.99
N THR A 203 -9.96 14.54 -9.65
CA THR A 203 -9.84 14.17 -11.07
C THR A 203 -9.76 15.42 -11.96
N ASN A 204 -10.66 16.37 -11.75
CA ASN A 204 -10.67 17.63 -12.51
C ASN A 204 -9.42 18.48 -12.22
N MET A 205 -8.94 18.48 -10.97
CA MET A 205 -7.69 19.14 -10.61
C MET A 205 -6.51 18.52 -11.37
N VAL A 206 -6.38 17.19 -11.38
CA VAL A 206 -5.31 16.49 -12.13
C VAL A 206 -5.43 16.75 -13.63
N LYS A 207 -6.62 16.67 -14.21
CA LYS A 207 -6.84 16.95 -15.65
C LYS A 207 -6.48 18.38 -16.03
N LYS A 208 -6.79 19.36 -15.16
CA LYS A 208 -6.54 20.78 -15.44
C LYS A 208 -5.09 21.19 -15.18
N ALA A 209 -4.48 20.68 -14.12
CA ALA A 209 -3.11 21.05 -13.72
C ALA A 209 -2.04 20.22 -14.44
N GLY A 210 -2.37 18.97 -14.78
CA GLY A 210 -1.40 17.94 -15.09
C GLY A 210 -0.59 17.50 -13.87
N VAL A 211 0.26 16.51 -14.08
CA VAL A 211 1.22 16.03 -13.09
C VAL A 211 2.64 16.44 -13.49
N PRO A 212 3.50 16.87 -12.54
CA PRO A 212 4.91 17.15 -12.83
C PRO A 212 5.62 15.93 -13.43
N GLN A 213 6.34 16.14 -14.54
CA GLN A 213 7.12 15.08 -15.20
C GLN A 213 8.47 14.93 -14.50
N VAL A 214 8.47 14.21 -13.38
CA VAL A 214 9.63 14.08 -12.49
C VAL A 214 10.69 13.15 -13.08
N CYS A 215 11.94 13.60 -13.11
CA CYS A 215 13.10 12.79 -13.49
C CYS A 215 14.39 13.37 -12.90
N ALA A 216 15.54 12.74 -13.16
CA ALA A 216 16.84 13.21 -12.67
C ALA A 216 17.17 14.65 -13.10
N SER A 217 16.80 15.05 -14.32
CA SER A 217 17.00 16.41 -14.86
C SER A 217 15.87 17.38 -14.50
N CYS A 218 14.68 16.89 -14.13
CA CYS A 218 13.52 17.68 -13.71
C CYS A 218 13.05 17.26 -12.30
N PRO A 219 13.78 17.65 -11.24
CA PRO A 219 13.41 17.29 -9.87
C PRO A 219 12.20 18.08 -9.36
N VAL A 220 11.32 17.41 -8.63
CA VAL A 220 10.24 18.05 -7.85
C VAL A 220 10.78 18.43 -6.47
N LYS A 221 10.58 19.68 -6.06
CA LYS A 221 11.10 20.23 -4.79
C LYS A 221 10.05 21.02 -4.00
N ASP A 222 9.11 21.66 -4.68
CA ASP A 222 8.06 22.40 -4.00
C ASP A 222 6.92 21.47 -3.55
N SER A 223 6.24 21.88 -2.48
CA SER A 223 5.18 21.11 -1.84
C SER A 223 3.94 20.93 -2.72
N LYS A 224 3.68 21.88 -3.62
CA LYS A 224 2.53 21.83 -4.54
C LYS A 224 2.75 20.75 -5.60
N ASP A 225 3.90 20.75 -6.27
CA ASP A 225 4.24 19.74 -7.27
C ASP A 225 4.44 18.36 -6.63
N HIS A 226 4.98 18.30 -5.41
CA HIS A 226 5.08 17.04 -4.65
C HIS A 226 3.68 16.46 -4.36
N LEU A 227 2.72 17.31 -3.98
CA LEU A 227 1.35 16.86 -3.75
C LEU A 227 0.67 16.46 -5.06
N LEU A 228 0.84 17.21 -6.15
CA LEU A 228 0.27 16.85 -7.46
C LEU A 228 0.80 15.53 -7.99
N LEU A 229 2.10 15.26 -7.83
CA LEU A 229 2.73 13.98 -8.21
C LEU A 229 2.12 12.81 -7.45
N HIS A 230 1.92 12.96 -6.14
CA HIS A 230 1.25 11.94 -5.33
C HIS A 230 -0.22 11.77 -5.74
N MET A 231 -0.96 12.87 -5.89
CA MET A 231 -2.39 12.85 -6.26
C MET A 231 -2.65 12.26 -7.65
N GLY A 232 -1.74 12.45 -8.61
CA GLY A 232 -1.85 11.79 -9.91
C GLY A 232 -1.96 10.27 -9.77
N THR A 233 -1.10 9.68 -8.93
CA THR A 233 -1.09 8.23 -8.67
C THR A 233 -2.35 7.78 -7.92
N GLU A 234 -2.71 8.46 -6.84
CA GLU A 234 -3.86 8.06 -6.01
C GLU A 234 -5.19 8.19 -6.77
N VAL A 235 -5.36 9.25 -7.56
CA VAL A 235 -6.57 9.45 -8.38
C VAL A 235 -6.62 8.43 -9.52
N TYR A 236 -5.48 8.08 -10.13
CA TYR A 236 -5.42 7.00 -11.12
C TYR A 236 -5.93 5.68 -10.54
N LYS A 237 -5.43 5.28 -9.36
CA LYS A 237 -5.86 4.03 -8.69
C LYS A 237 -7.34 4.04 -8.31
N ALA A 238 -7.86 5.18 -7.87
CA ALA A 238 -9.24 5.30 -7.41
C ALA A 238 -10.24 5.63 -8.53
N SER A 239 -9.79 5.90 -9.76
CA SER A 239 -10.70 6.24 -10.87
C SER A 239 -11.38 4.98 -11.42
N PRO A 240 -12.71 5.00 -11.65
CA PRO A 240 -13.37 3.94 -12.41
C PRO A 240 -12.84 3.80 -13.84
N ASN A 241 -12.38 4.92 -14.42
CA ASN A 241 -11.79 4.98 -15.77
C ASN A 241 -10.37 5.54 -15.66
N PRO A 242 -9.38 4.73 -15.26
CA PRO A 242 -8.01 5.20 -15.04
C PRO A 242 -7.33 5.63 -16.35
N ASP A 243 -7.69 5.03 -17.49
CA ASP A 243 -7.05 5.27 -18.78
C ASP A 243 -7.27 6.72 -19.28
N ASP A 244 -8.41 7.33 -18.92
CA ASP A 244 -8.73 8.74 -19.22
C ASP A 244 -7.79 9.75 -18.55
N LEU A 245 -7.06 9.31 -17.51
CA LEU A 245 -6.12 10.14 -16.77
C LEU A 245 -4.69 10.05 -17.30
N LEU A 246 -4.36 8.99 -18.05
CA LEU A 246 -2.99 8.72 -18.50
C LEU A 246 -2.36 9.92 -19.22
N PRO A 247 -3.03 10.62 -20.18
CA PRO A 247 -2.41 11.75 -20.89
C PRO A 247 -2.09 12.95 -20.00
N TYR A 248 -2.76 13.07 -18.84
CA TYR A 248 -2.57 14.17 -17.89
C TYR A 248 -1.50 13.85 -16.84
N ILE A 249 -1.25 12.57 -16.60
CA ILE A 249 -0.26 12.09 -15.64
C ILE A 249 1.08 11.86 -16.33
N ILE A 250 1.09 11.21 -17.49
CA ILE A 250 2.29 10.83 -18.24
C ILE A 250 2.18 11.42 -19.64
N LYS A 251 2.97 12.46 -19.93
CA LYS A 251 2.93 13.15 -21.22
C LYS A 251 3.56 12.30 -22.32
N ASP A 252 4.72 11.71 -22.02
CA ASP A 252 5.49 10.92 -22.97
C ASP A 252 5.42 9.44 -22.61
N ARG A 253 4.62 8.69 -23.38
CA ARG A 253 4.55 7.23 -23.24
C ARG A 253 5.30 6.59 -24.41
N PRO A 254 6.42 5.87 -24.15
CA PRO A 254 7.16 5.22 -25.22
C PRO A 254 6.31 4.11 -25.82
N ASN A 255 6.18 4.10 -27.15
CA ASN A 255 5.54 3.02 -27.89
C ASN A 255 6.56 1.90 -28.11
N LEU A 256 6.75 1.05 -27.10
CA LEU A 256 7.66 -0.08 -27.16
C LEU A 256 6.98 -1.28 -27.84
N PRO A 257 7.67 -2.03 -28.71
CA PRO A 257 7.07 -3.18 -29.37
C PRO A 257 6.76 -4.28 -28.36
N THR A 258 5.56 -4.84 -28.46
CA THR A 258 5.06 -5.89 -27.57
C THR A 258 5.21 -7.27 -28.21
N VAL A 259 5.21 -8.28 -27.36
CA VAL A 259 5.09 -9.70 -27.70
C VAL A 259 3.79 -10.22 -27.11
N SER A 260 3.14 -11.13 -27.84
CA SER A 260 1.88 -11.73 -27.41
C SER A 260 2.07 -13.14 -26.88
N ASN A 261 1.29 -13.50 -25.86
CA ASN A 261 1.26 -14.84 -25.25
C ASN A 261 2.66 -15.37 -24.86
N ALA A 262 3.46 -14.51 -24.24
CA ALA A 262 4.80 -14.85 -23.80
C ALA A 262 4.72 -15.90 -22.68
N ARG A 263 5.28 -17.08 -22.91
CA ARG A 263 5.37 -18.16 -21.93
C ARG A 263 6.66 -18.06 -21.15
N VAL A 264 6.56 -18.15 -19.82
CA VAL A 264 7.70 -18.04 -18.91
C VAL A 264 7.66 -19.24 -17.97
N ARG A 265 8.79 -19.93 -17.87
CA ARG A 265 8.98 -21.06 -16.95
C ARG A 265 9.76 -20.62 -15.73
N ILE A 266 9.23 -20.96 -14.56
CA ILE A 266 9.75 -20.51 -13.28
C ILE A 266 9.82 -21.71 -12.33
N ASN A 267 10.96 -21.85 -11.63
CA ASN A 267 11.06 -22.79 -10.53
C ASN A 267 10.47 -22.16 -9.25
N SER A 268 9.57 -22.90 -8.59
CA SER A 268 8.81 -22.48 -7.42
C SER A 268 9.31 -23.04 -6.09
N ASP A 269 10.51 -23.64 -6.07
CA ASP A 269 11.09 -24.22 -4.86
C ASP A 269 11.75 -23.12 -4.02
N THR A 270 10.99 -22.59 -3.04
CA THR A 270 11.47 -21.55 -2.12
C THR A 270 11.76 -22.13 -0.74
N LYS A 271 12.69 -21.52 0.01
CA LYS A 271 13.01 -21.90 1.39
C LYS A 271 13.08 -20.69 2.30
N GLY A 272 12.37 -20.75 3.42
CA GLY A 272 12.49 -19.81 4.53
C GLY A 272 11.76 -18.47 4.32
N SER A 273 11.93 -17.81 3.18
CA SER A 273 11.36 -16.48 2.90
C SER A 273 10.68 -16.41 1.53
N GLU A 274 9.94 -15.31 1.31
CA GLU A 274 9.46 -14.91 -0.01
C GLU A 274 10.63 -14.76 -1.00
N GLU A 275 10.42 -15.14 -2.26
CA GLU A 275 11.40 -15.03 -3.34
C GLU A 275 10.77 -14.50 -4.64
N TRP A 276 11.46 -13.58 -5.32
CA TRP A 276 10.99 -13.01 -6.58
C TRP A 276 11.60 -13.71 -7.78
N LYS A 277 10.74 -14.16 -8.68
CA LYS A 277 11.09 -14.88 -9.89
C LYS A 277 10.98 -13.96 -11.09
N SER A 278 12.13 -13.67 -11.69
CA SER A 278 12.30 -12.81 -12.87
C SER A 278 11.64 -13.43 -14.10
N THR A 279 10.89 -12.65 -14.87
CA THR A 279 10.21 -13.13 -16.09
C THR A 279 10.90 -12.72 -17.38
N GLY A 280 11.79 -11.71 -17.34
CA GLY A 280 12.34 -11.08 -18.55
C GLY A 280 11.32 -10.26 -19.34
N LEU A 281 10.17 -9.93 -18.74
CA LEU A 281 9.09 -9.16 -19.34
C LEU A 281 8.88 -7.82 -18.60
N TYR A 282 8.34 -6.85 -19.31
CA TYR A 282 8.11 -5.48 -18.86
C TYR A 282 6.72 -5.00 -19.32
N LEU A 283 6.03 -4.22 -18.49
CA LEU A 283 4.84 -3.46 -18.90
C LEU A 283 5.18 -1.99 -19.10
N SER A 284 4.77 -1.44 -20.23
CA SER A 284 4.84 0.00 -20.50
C SER A 284 3.98 0.80 -19.52
N PRO A 285 4.30 2.09 -19.26
CA PRO A 285 3.51 2.93 -18.36
C PRO A 285 2.02 2.97 -18.71
N GLY A 286 1.16 2.56 -17.77
CA GLY A 286 -0.30 2.50 -17.94
C GLY A 286 -0.80 1.32 -18.78
N MET A 287 0.08 0.42 -19.22
CA MET A 287 -0.31 -0.81 -19.92
C MET A 287 -0.97 -1.79 -18.96
N LYS A 288 -2.01 -2.47 -19.45
CA LYS A 288 -2.69 -3.58 -18.76
C LYS A 288 -2.47 -4.85 -19.56
N THR A 289 -2.31 -5.98 -18.87
CA THR A 289 -2.30 -7.31 -19.50
C THR A 289 -3.04 -8.29 -18.61
N HIS A 290 -3.55 -9.37 -19.19
CA HIS A 290 -3.88 -10.55 -18.40
C HIS A 290 -2.69 -11.50 -18.34
N MET A 291 -2.62 -12.24 -17.25
CA MET A 291 -1.68 -13.32 -17.03
C MET A 291 -2.47 -14.58 -16.69
N ALA A 292 -2.22 -15.65 -17.44
CA ALA A 292 -2.72 -16.98 -17.12
C ALA A 292 -1.67 -17.70 -16.26
N VAL A 293 -2.12 -18.23 -15.13
CA VAL A 293 -1.28 -18.88 -14.12
C VAL A 293 -1.79 -20.29 -13.79
N PRO A 294 -0.90 -21.20 -13.39
CA PRO A 294 -1.29 -22.55 -13.01
C PRO A 294 -2.23 -22.55 -11.80
N SER A 295 -3.26 -23.40 -11.82
CA SER A 295 -4.19 -23.54 -10.68
C SER A 295 -3.50 -23.96 -9.39
N GLN A 296 -2.30 -24.55 -9.49
CA GLN A 296 -1.44 -24.90 -8.37
C GLN A 296 -1.04 -23.70 -7.50
N ILE A 297 -1.06 -22.46 -7.99
CA ILE A 297 -0.65 -21.29 -7.20
C ILE A 297 -1.80 -20.34 -6.82
N VAL A 298 -3.01 -20.61 -7.31
CA VAL A 298 -4.20 -19.78 -7.06
C VAL A 298 -4.63 -19.90 -5.60
N GLY A 299 -4.80 -18.77 -4.92
CA GLY A 299 -5.21 -18.69 -3.51
C GLY A 299 -4.16 -19.21 -2.52
N LYS A 300 -2.91 -19.40 -2.97
CA LYS A 300 -1.81 -19.91 -2.13
C LYS A 300 -0.83 -18.82 -1.66
N GLY A 301 -1.26 -17.55 -1.69
CA GLY A 301 -0.44 -16.41 -1.26
C GLY A 301 0.66 -16.02 -2.24
N TRP A 302 0.55 -16.44 -3.51
CA TRP A 302 1.39 -15.92 -4.59
C TRP A 302 0.90 -14.56 -5.05
N GLU A 303 1.84 -13.71 -5.48
CA GLU A 303 1.53 -12.40 -6.04
C GLU A 303 2.25 -12.18 -7.36
N VAL A 304 1.70 -11.33 -8.22
CA VAL A 304 2.42 -10.71 -9.33
C VAL A 304 2.90 -9.34 -8.87
N GLN A 305 4.18 -9.04 -9.06
CA GLN A 305 4.71 -7.70 -8.85
C GLN A 305 5.10 -7.05 -10.17
N ILE A 306 4.65 -5.81 -10.40
CA ILE A 306 5.08 -4.97 -11.52
C ILE A 306 5.95 -3.84 -10.97
N GLY A 307 7.23 -3.79 -11.39
CA GLY A 307 8.22 -2.82 -10.89
C GLY A 307 9.23 -3.47 -9.95
N CYS A 308 10.52 -3.15 -10.11
CA CYS A 308 11.62 -3.78 -9.36
C CYS A 308 11.82 -3.18 -7.96
N GLN A 309 11.24 -2.01 -7.69
CA GLN A 309 11.32 -1.30 -6.43
C GLN A 309 10.35 -1.86 -5.38
N THR A 310 10.60 -1.55 -4.11
CA THR A 310 9.67 -1.76 -2.98
C THR A 310 9.57 -0.55 -2.06
N ASP A 311 10.34 0.50 -2.32
CA ASP A 311 10.51 1.60 -1.38
C ASP A 311 9.53 2.75 -1.62
N TYR A 312 9.28 3.50 -0.54
CA TYR A 312 8.52 4.74 -0.56
C TYR A 312 9.47 5.93 -0.40
N VAL A 313 9.62 6.75 -1.45
CA VAL A 313 10.50 7.94 -1.42
C VAL A 313 9.75 9.25 -1.19
N GLY A 314 8.41 9.22 -1.07
CA GLY A 314 7.55 10.41 -0.93
C GLY A 314 7.71 11.22 0.36
N ASN A 315 8.70 10.89 1.20
CA ASN A 315 9.10 11.69 2.35
C ASN A 315 10.31 12.58 2.07
N ALA A 316 11.00 12.40 0.94
CA ALA A 316 12.16 13.20 0.58
C ALA A 316 11.76 14.62 0.16
N ASP A 317 12.58 15.60 0.56
CA ASP A 317 12.37 17.02 0.19
C ASP A 317 12.54 17.26 -1.32
N LYS A 318 13.25 16.37 -2.00
CA LYS A 318 13.49 16.40 -3.44
C LYS A 318 13.16 15.03 -4.02
N LEU A 319 12.26 14.99 -4.99
CA LEU A 319 11.92 13.80 -5.76
C LEU A 319 12.52 13.89 -7.17
N ILE A 320 13.15 12.81 -7.63
CA ILE A 320 13.64 12.64 -9.01
C ILE A 320 13.04 11.42 -9.71
N ARG A 321 12.05 10.79 -9.07
CA ARG A 321 11.09 9.86 -9.65
C ARG A 321 9.77 9.92 -8.86
N ALA A 322 8.75 9.21 -9.34
CA ALA A 322 7.51 9.07 -8.59
C ALA A 322 7.72 8.37 -7.22
N PRO A 323 6.95 8.72 -6.17
CA PRO A 323 7.14 8.20 -4.81
C PRO A 323 7.10 6.68 -4.67
N VAL A 324 6.20 6.04 -5.43
CA VAL A 324 5.99 4.59 -5.47
C VAL A 324 5.80 4.22 -6.94
N VAL A 325 6.58 3.26 -7.42
CA VAL A 325 6.62 2.83 -8.83
C VAL A 325 6.44 1.32 -8.98
N HIS A 326 5.89 0.66 -7.96
CA HIS A 326 5.60 -0.77 -7.98
C HIS A 326 4.14 -1.03 -7.57
N GLU A 327 3.58 -2.11 -8.07
CA GLU A 327 2.27 -2.63 -7.67
C GLU A 327 2.35 -4.14 -7.47
N ARG A 328 1.59 -4.67 -6.51
CA ARG A 328 1.43 -6.09 -6.24
C ARG A 328 -0.02 -6.51 -6.43
N PHE A 329 -0.22 -7.69 -7.00
CA PHE A 329 -1.52 -8.26 -7.31
C PHE A 329 -1.58 -9.70 -6.76
N PRO A 330 -2.48 -10.01 -5.81
CA PRO A 330 -2.63 -11.36 -5.31
C PRO A 330 -3.22 -12.28 -6.38
N ILE A 331 -2.71 -13.52 -6.47
CA ILE A 331 -3.18 -14.50 -7.45
C ILE A 331 -4.34 -15.30 -6.84
N GLU A 332 -5.56 -14.79 -7.00
CA GLU A 332 -6.80 -15.39 -6.50
C GLU A 332 -7.65 -16.07 -7.59
N SER A 333 -7.22 -15.96 -8.85
CA SER A 333 -7.84 -16.61 -10.01
C SER A 333 -6.77 -17.13 -10.98
N ASP A 334 -7.17 -18.06 -11.86
CA ASP A 334 -6.31 -18.62 -12.91
C ASP A 334 -5.93 -17.61 -14.00
N THR A 335 -6.73 -16.56 -14.15
CA THR A 335 -6.46 -15.41 -15.01
C THR A 335 -6.53 -14.13 -14.18
N ILE A 336 -5.46 -13.34 -14.19
CA ILE A 336 -5.35 -12.08 -13.44
C ILE A 336 -5.02 -10.92 -14.37
N GLN A 337 -5.74 -9.80 -14.23
CA GLN A 337 -5.39 -8.55 -14.90
C GLN A 337 -4.41 -7.75 -14.02
N VAL A 338 -3.28 -7.35 -14.58
CA VAL A 338 -2.24 -6.60 -13.88
C VAL A 338 -1.87 -5.33 -14.65
N SER A 339 -1.44 -4.29 -13.93
CA SER A 339 -1.01 -3.03 -14.52
C SER A 339 -0.14 -2.22 -13.56
N ASN A 340 0.59 -1.24 -14.08
CA ASN A 340 1.26 -0.25 -13.25
C ASN A 340 1.28 1.09 -14.01
N LEU A 341 0.86 2.16 -13.33
CA LEU A 341 0.86 3.52 -13.90
C LEU A 341 2.22 3.88 -14.49
N TRP A 342 3.30 3.55 -13.78
CA TRP A 342 4.68 3.91 -14.14
C TRP A 342 5.38 2.83 -14.98
N GLY A 343 4.71 1.71 -15.23
CA GLY A 343 5.29 0.54 -15.88
C GLY A 343 6.27 -0.20 -14.95
N GLY A 344 6.89 -1.26 -15.43
CA GLY A 344 7.84 -2.03 -14.62
C GLY A 344 8.10 -3.43 -15.14
N LEU A 345 9.20 -4.02 -14.67
CA LEU A 345 9.48 -5.44 -14.88
C LEU A 345 8.41 -6.30 -14.19
N ILE A 346 8.05 -7.43 -14.80
CA ILE A 346 7.05 -8.37 -14.27
C ILE A 346 7.76 -9.44 -13.46
N TYR A 347 7.30 -9.68 -12.25
CA TYR A 347 7.80 -10.70 -11.34
C TYR A 347 6.67 -11.59 -10.85
N LEU A 348 6.95 -12.89 -10.67
CA LEU A 348 6.17 -13.73 -9.77
C LEU A 348 6.81 -13.70 -8.38
N VAL A 349 6.01 -13.42 -7.37
CA VAL A 349 6.42 -13.40 -5.97
C VAL A 349 5.95 -14.70 -5.33
N ALA A 350 6.90 -15.60 -5.10
CA ALA A 350 6.66 -16.90 -4.51
C ALA A 350 6.69 -16.77 -2.97
N PRO A 351 5.67 -17.23 -2.24
CA PRO A 351 5.70 -17.23 -0.79
C PRO A 351 6.75 -18.21 -0.26
N SER A 352 7.04 -18.13 1.04
CA SER A 352 8.03 -19.00 1.68
C SER A 352 7.59 -20.47 1.68
N ASN A 353 8.54 -21.38 1.47
CA ASN A 353 8.37 -22.83 1.57
C ASN A 353 7.42 -23.44 0.52
N CYS A 354 7.45 -22.93 -0.71
CA CYS A 354 6.77 -23.54 -1.86
C CYS A 354 7.59 -24.70 -2.44
N GLN A 355 6.87 -25.72 -2.95
CA GLN A 355 7.44 -26.90 -3.62
C GLN A 355 6.55 -27.33 -4.79
N GLU A 356 6.09 -26.38 -5.60
CA GLU A 356 5.21 -26.66 -6.74
C GLU A 356 6.02 -27.05 -8.00
N GLY A 357 7.36 -27.15 -7.89
CA GLY A 357 8.26 -27.50 -8.99
C GLY A 357 8.33 -26.42 -10.08
N GLU A 358 8.39 -26.85 -11.34
CA GLU A 358 8.40 -25.95 -12.50
C GLU A 358 6.99 -25.51 -12.86
N LEU A 359 6.78 -24.20 -12.94
CA LEU A 359 5.52 -23.56 -13.31
C LEU A 359 5.68 -22.85 -14.65
N GLU A 360 4.69 -22.96 -15.53
CA GLU A 360 4.61 -22.18 -16.76
C GLU A 360 3.47 -21.16 -16.61
N ILE A 361 3.81 -19.88 -16.76
CA ILE A 361 2.83 -18.79 -16.84
C ILE A 361 2.79 -18.23 -18.26
N THR A 362 1.65 -17.64 -18.65
CA THR A 362 1.51 -16.94 -19.94
C THR A 362 1.12 -15.50 -19.69
N VAL A 363 1.84 -14.56 -20.30
CA VAL A 363 1.51 -13.13 -20.30
C VAL A 363 0.96 -12.76 -21.67
N GLU A 364 -0.29 -12.30 -21.73
CA GLU A 364 -0.99 -12.03 -22.99
C GLU A 364 -0.30 -10.96 -23.83
N GLU A 365 0.14 -9.86 -23.21
CA GLU A 365 0.86 -8.80 -23.88
C GLU A 365 1.93 -8.19 -22.96
N ALA A 366 3.18 -8.16 -23.42
CA ALA A 366 4.28 -7.55 -22.67
C ALA A 366 5.40 -7.07 -23.60
N VAL A 367 6.33 -6.30 -23.06
CA VAL A 367 7.57 -5.88 -23.72
C VAL A 367 8.70 -6.78 -23.25
N ARG A 368 9.60 -7.21 -24.14
CA ARG A 368 10.80 -7.95 -23.73
C ARG A 368 11.78 -7.03 -23.02
N ALA A 369 12.34 -7.50 -21.91
CA ALA A 369 13.42 -6.84 -21.19
C ALA A 369 14.76 -7.54 -21.44
N PRO A 370 15.89 -6.80 -21.43
CA PRO A 370 17.20 -7.43 -21.45
C PRO A 370 17.38 -8.28 -20.19
N TYR A 371 17.44 -9.59 -20.35
CA TYR A 371 17.56 -10.52 -19.25
C TYR A 371 18.63 -11.55 -19.54
N TYR A 372 19.75 -11.44 -18.83
CA TYR A 372 20.84 -12.41 -18.87
C TYR A 372 20.71 -13.34 -17.67
N LYS A 373 20.71 -14.66 -17.91
CA LYS A 373 20.74 -15.67 -16.85
C LYS A 373 21.92 -16.62 -17.05
N SER A 374 22.83 -16.61 -16.08
CA SER A 374 24.04 -17.44 -16.13
C SER A 374 23.69 -18.93 -16.27
N GLY A 375 24.34 -19.60 -17.24
CA GLY A 375 24.08 -21.00 -17.58
C GLY A 375 22.89 -21.24 -18.52
N GLU A 376 22.05 -20.23 -18.79
CA GLU A 376 20.90 -20.34 -19.71
C GLU A 376 21.03 -19.43 -20.93
N THR A 377 21.46 -18.18 -20.75
CA THR A 377 21.67 -17.23 -21.85
C THR A 377 23.10 -17.36 -22.38
N SER A 378 23.27 -17.74 -23.64
CA SER A 378 24.59 -17.77 -24.26
C SER A 378 25.10 -16.35 -24.59
N VAL A 379 26.42 -16.16 -24.64
CA VAL A 379 27.02 -14.88 -25.06
C VAL A 379 26.58 -14.50 -26.48
N ALA A 380 26.44 -15.50 -27.37
CA ALA A 380 25.97 -15.29 -28.74
C ALA A 380 24.53 -14.78 -28.78
N ASP A 381 23.61 -15.36 -28.00
CA ASP A 381 22.21 -14.88 -27.92
C ASP A 381 22.14 -13.49 -27.28
N TRP A 382 22.97 -13.27 -26.25
CA TRP A 382 23.06 -11.99 -25.55
C TRP A 382 23.41 -10.85 -26.51
N VAL A 383 24.53 -10.99 -27.23
CA VAL A 383 25.01 -10.02 -28.22
C VAL A 383 24.12 -10.00 -29.48
N GLY A 384 23.51 -11.13 -29.82
CA GLY A 384 22.66 -11.30 -30.99
C GLY A 384 21.26 -10.66 -30.88
N GLY A 385 20.90 -10.11 -29.71
CA GLY A 385 19.73 -9.24 -29.58
C GLY A 385 19.04 -9.24 -28.23
N VAL A 386 19.36 -10.16 -27.30
CA VAL A 386 18.72 -10.14 -25.96
C VAL A 386 19.02 -8.84 -25.22
N ARG A 387 20.27 -8.34 -25.31
CA ARG A 387 20.66 -7.08 -24.67
C ARG A 387 19.98 -5.84 -25.25
N ASP A 388 19.53 -5.93 -26.49
CA ASP A 388 18.92 -4.85 -27.27
C ASP A 388 17.40 -4.80 -27.10
N ALA A 389 16.83 -5.68 -26.26
CA ALA A 389 15.42 -5.66 -25.94
C ALA A 389 14.99 -4.25 -25.45
N PRO A 390 13.78 -3.81 -25.83
CA PRO A 390 13.40 -2.39 -25.81
C PRO A 390 13.03 -1.86 -24.42
N ALA A 391 12.80 -2.71 -23.42
CA ALA A 391 12.47 -2.25 -22.07
C ALA A 391 13.56 -1.30 -21.51
N PRO A 392 13.20 -0.39 -20.59
CA PRO A 392 14.15 0.53 -19.96
C PRO A 392 14.94 -0.09 -18.80
N TRP A 393 14.51 -1.25 -18.30
CA TRP A 393 15.15 -1.99 -17.21
C TRP A 393 15.65 -3.34 -17.68
N ALA A 394 16.82 -3.74 -17.18
CA ALA A 394 17.47 -5.01 -17.46
C ALA A 394 17.75 -5.78 -16.17
N GLU A 395 17.84 -7.10 -16.28
CA GLU A 395 18.25 -7.99 -15.19
C GLU A 395 19.44 -8.86 -15.61
N MET A 396 20.42 -8.96 -14.71
CA MET A 396 21.52 -9.91 -14.82
C MET A 396 21.45 -10.86 -13.62
N GLU A 397 21.09 -12.11 -13.89
CA GLU A 397 20.94 -13.16 -12.89
C GLU A 397 22.16 -14.08 -12.90
N PHE A 398 22.88 -14.09 -11.78
CA PHE A 398 24.08 -14.90 -11.55
C PHE A 398 23.81 -16.02 -10.53
N GLU A 399 24.83 -16.69 -10.00
CA GLU A 399 24.65 -17.85 -9.11
C GLU A 399 23.93 -17.47 -7.81
N ASN A 400 24.38 -16.40 -7.17
CA ASN A 400 23.93 -15.97 -5.83
C ASN A 400 23.28 -14.58 -5.80
N ILE A 401 23.31 -13.83 -6.90
CA ILE A 401 22.83 -12.45 -6.94
C ILE A 401 22.10 -12.14 -8.26
N ILE A 402 21.08 -11.29 -8.19
CA ILE A 402 20.38 -10.70 -9.33
C ILE A 402 20.56 -9.18 -9.27
N MET A 403 21.04 -8.62 -10.39
CA MET A 403 21.31 -7.20 -10.56
C MET A 403 20.25 -6.60 -11.47
N THR A 404 19.48 -5.62 -10.98
CA THR A 404 18.54 -4.86 -11.81
C THR A 404 19.07 -3.46 -12.07
N VAL A 405 19.25 -3.11 -13.34
CA VAL A 405 19.89 -1.85 -13.79
C VAL A 405 19.16 -1.24 -14.99
N PRO A 406 19.33 0.06 -15.29
CA PRO A 406 18.86 0.63 -16.54
C PRO A 406 19.45 -0.10 -17.75
N SER A 407 18.62 -0.39 -18.76
CA SER A 407 19.03 -1.19 -19.92
C SER A 407 20.15 -0.58 -20.75
N GLU A 408 20.30 0.74 -20.73
CA GLU A 408 21.43 1.44 -21.36
C GLU A 408 22.79 0.95 -20.85
N VAL A 409 22.90 0.51 -19.59
CA VAL A 409 24.15 0.03 -18.99
C VAL A 409 24.55 -1.30 -19.60
N VAL A 410 23.60 -2.20 -19.85
CA VAL A 410 23.90 -3.58 -20.26
C VAL A 410 24.03 -3.75 -21.77
N ARG A 411 23.46 -2.82 -22.56
CA ARG A 411 23.54 -2.83 -24.04
C ARG A 411 24.97 -2.79 -24.57
N HIS A 412 25.91 -2.27 -23.78
CA HIS A 412 27.32 -2.17 -24.15
C HIS A 412 28.19 -3.31 -23.58
N ILE A 413 27.59 -4.32 -22.94
CA ILE A 413 28.31 -5.46 -22.37
C ILE A 413 28.32 -6.59 -23.40
N ASP A 414 29.48 -6.86 -23.99
CA ASP A 414 29.67 -7.97 -24.95
C ASP A 414 29.92 -9.32 -24.26
N GLN A 415 30.47 -9.32 -23.04
CA GLN A 415 30.91 -10.51 -22.31
C GLN A 415 30.22 -10.60 -20.95
N PRO A 416 28.91 -10.92 -20.90
CA PRO A 416 28.15 -11.02 -19.66
C PRO A 416 28.59 -12.21 -18.79
N ASP A 417 29.19 -13.22 -19.39
CA ASP A 417 29.81 -14.38 -18.73
C ASP A 417 30.97 -13.96 -17.83
N LYS A 418 31.85 -13.07 -18.29
CA LYS A 418 32.93 -12.52 -17.44
C LYS A 418 32.41 -11.67 -16.28
N VAL A 419 31.30 -10.97 -16.48
CA VAL A 419 30.64 -10.24 -15.39
C VAL A 419 30.11 -11.24 -14.36
N ALA A 420 29.49 -12.33 -14.81
CA ALA A 420 29.03 -13.41 -13.92
C ALA A 420 30.19 -14.03 -13.13
N GLU A 421 31.33 -14.34 -13.78
CA GLU A 421 32.52 -14.89 -13.11
C GLU A 421 33.01 -14.01 -11.96
N VAL A 422 33.09 -12.69 -12.18
CA VAL A 422 33.52 -11.72 -11.15
C VAL A 422 32.54 -11.70 -9.99
N TRP A 423 31.24 -11.60 -10.26
CA TRP A 423 30.23 -11.52 -9.19
C TRP A 423 30.05 -12.83 -8.45
N ASP A 424 30.10 -13.97 -9.12
CA ASP A 424 30.06 -15.28 -8.50
C ASP A 424 31.29 -15.46 -7.58
N SER A 425 32.47 -15.03 -8.00
CA SER A 425 33.67 -15.01 -7.15
C SER A 425 33.48 -14.14 -5.90
N ILE A 426 32.99 -12.90 -6.06
CA ILE A 426 32.73 -11.98 -4.93
C ILE A 426 31.74 -12.62 -3.94
N MET A 427 30.62 -13.14 -4.42
CA MET A 427 29.58 -13.70 -3.57
C MET A 427 30.05 -14.98 -2.85
N ARG A 428 30.86 -15.82 -3.49
CA ARG A 428 31.47 -16.98 -2.85
C ARG A 428 32.48 -16.58 -1.77
N SER A 429 33.30 -15.55 -2.00
CA SER A 429 34.21 -15.02 -0.97
C SER A 429 33.46 -14.42 0.22
N ILE A 430 32.31 -13.76 -0.01
CA ILE A 430 31.43 -13.30 1.08
C ILE A 430 30.87 -14.49 1.86
N ALA A 431 30.43 -15.56 1.17
CA ALA A 431 29.95 -16.77 1.80
C ALA A 431 31.02 -17.43 2.69
N GLU A 432 32.24 -17.54 2.17
CA GLU A 432 33.41 -18.09 2.87
C GLU A 432 33.73 -17.27 4.12
N LEU A 433 33.82 -15.94 4.00
CA LEU A 433 34.07 -15.05 5.14
C LEU A 433 32.98 -15.15 6.21
N ALA A 434 31.72 -15.35 5.79
CA ALA A 434 30.59 -15.54 6.68
C ALA A 434 30.44 -16.98 7.22
N ALA A 435 31.34 -17.91 6.86
CA ALA A 435 31.27 -19.33 7.17
C ALA A 435 29.93 -19.98 6.75
N LYS A 436 29.40 -19.60 5.60
CA LYS A 436 28.16 -20.12 4.99
C LYS A 436 28.44 -20.94 3.73
N PRO A 437 27.51 -21.80 3.28
CA PRO A 437 27.63 -22.49 2.00
C PRO A 437 27.85 -21.53 0.83
N ALA A 438 28.73 -21.91 -0.10
CA ALA A 438 29.10 -21.08 -1.25
C ALA A 438 27.91 -20.69 -2.15
N LYS A 439 26.93 -21.59 -2.27
CA LYS A 439 25.65 -21.30 -2.93
C LYS A 439 24.61 -20.90 -1.89
N PHE A 440 24.00 -19.75 -2.09
CA PHE A 440 22.98 -19.22 -1.21
C PHE A 440 21.65 -19.98 -1.38
N PRO A 441 20.86 -20.12 -0.30
CA PRO A 441 19.55 -20.75 -0.39
C PRO A 441 18.56 -19.93 -1.24
N ARG A 442 18.75 -18.61 -1.32
CA ARG A 442 18.06 -17.70 -2.23
C ARG A 442 19.07 -16.74 -2.85
N LYS A 443 18.79 -16.25 -4.06
CA LYS A 443 19.59 -15.18 -4.65
C LYS A 443 19.31 -13.87 -3.92
N GLU A 444 20.36 -13.10 -3.63
CA GLU A 444 20.19 -11.72 -3.20
C GLU A 444 19.83 -10.85 -4.41
N ARG A 445 19.06 -9.77 -4.19
CA ARG A 445 18.64 -8.88 -5.27
C ARG A 445 19.03 -7.45 -4.93
N PHE A 446 19.52 -6.72 -5.93
CA PHE A 446 19.78 -5.30 -5.80
C PHE A 446 19.22 -4.54 -7.01
N VAL A 447 18.78 -3.31 -6.76
CA VAL A 447 18.26 -2.41 -7.79
C VAL A 447 19.10 -1.13 -7.80
N ALA A 448 19.70 -0.82 -8.96
CA ALA A 448 20.38 0.46 -9.19
C ALA A 448 19.37 1.52 -9.64
N ASP A 449 18.63 2.07 -8.68
CA ASP A 449 17.63 3.11 -8.94
C ASP A 449 18.22 4.52 -8.84
N VAL A 450 17.60 5.48 -9.53
CA VAL A 450 17.99 6.90 -9.52
C VAL A 450 17.79 7.54 -8.16
N GLN A 451 16.83 7.04 -7.38
CA GLN A 451 16.54 7.50 -6.03
C GLN A 451 16.03 6.34 -5.18
N ILE A 452 16.53 6.27 -3.95
CA ILE A 452 16.12 5.28 -2.95
C ILE A 452 15.80 5.97 -1.62
N SER A 453 15.00 5.32 -0.79
CA SER A 453 14.58 5.85 0.52
C SER A 453 15.72 6.06 1.53
N ALA A 454 16.83 5.31 1.40
CA ALA A 454 18.00 5.43 2.27
C ALA A 454 19.32 5.14 1.52
N GLY A 455 20.25 6.10 1.51
CA GLY A 455 21.60 5.93 0.96
C GLY A 455 21.71 6.15 -0.56
N LYS A 456 22.71 5.51 -1.19
CA LYS A 456 22.95 5.55 -2.66
C LYS A 456 22.75 4.20 -3.37
N LEU A 457 22.65 3.10 -2.62
CA LEU A 457 22.34 1.75 -3.11
C LEU A 457 21.38 1.08 -2.11
N ALA A 458 20.31 0.44 -2.60
CA ALA A 458 19.41 -0.37 -1.80
C ALA A 458 19.57 -1.85 -2.18
N ILE A 459 19.85 -2.70 -1.19
CA ILE A 459 19.78 -4.16 -1.33
C ILE A 459 18.39 -4.56 -0.85
N SER A 460 17.58 -5.17 -1.72
CA SER A 460 16.31 -5.76 -1.30
C SER A 460 16.61 -7.15 -0.75
N SER A 461 16.80 -7.24 0.57
CA SER A 461 16.76 -8.51 1.27
C SER A 461 15.40 -8.63 1.96
N SER A 462 14.63 -9.67 1.64
CA SER A 462 13.52 -10.10 2.49
C SER A 462 14.13 -10.63 3.79
N SER A 463 13.96 -9.87 4.88
CA SER A 463 14.45 -10.19 6.22
C SER A 463 13.65 -11.30 6.88
#